data_AF-A0A2W4ICH6-F1
#
_entry.id   AF-A0A2W4ICH6-F1
#
_cell.length_a   1.000
_cell.length_b   1.000
_cell.length_c   1.000
_cell.angle_alpha   90.00
_cell.angle_beta   90.00
_cell.angle_gamma   90.00
#
_symmetry.space_group_name_H-M   'P 1'
#
loop_
_entity.id
_entity.type
_entity.pdbx_description
1 polymer ?
#
loop_
_entity_poly.entity_id
_entity_poly.type
_entity_poly.pdbx_seq_one_letter_code
_entity_poly.pdbx_strand_id
1 'polypeptide(L)'
;MALVAIIVGTFVFLLTGALIGDATHDAGAGIVPGLVLGVLAAIPIFKSACEERAKFLHPEPREYKVPAKIAFAKIRDILAEVSYNYGDKWHVVTADTQTGRITANLRFIDEFTRLEGDARGNIHTRKERLQRFLAVDIQVQSTERGTTAILMDFRPTVEGVNYAACDSIISGLSSMIDATLRSSLIEHR
;
A
#
# COMPACT_ATOMS: atom_id res chain seq x y z
N MET A 1 -2.29 3.80 11.69
CA MET A 1 -1.99 2.76 12.71
C MET A 1 -0.74 3.04 13.55
N ALA A 2 0.42 3.39 12.97
CA ALA A 2 1.65 3.65 13.76
C ALA A 2 1.52 4.75 14.83
N LEU A 3 0.83 5.86 14.52
CA LEU A 3 0.59 6.94 15.49
C LEU A 3 -0.28 6.50 16.68
N VAL A 4 -1.25 5.61 16.43
CA VAL A 4 -2.09 5.01 17.47
C VAL A 4 -1.24 4.10 18.38
N ALA A 5 -0.32 3.33 17.81
CA ALA A 5 0.61 2.49 18.57
C ALA A 5 1.49 3.32 19.53
N ILE A 6 1.99 4.47 19.05
CA ILE A 6 2.79 5.40 19.86
C ILE A 6 1.94 5.96 21.01
N ILE A 7 0.73 6.44 20.72
CA ILE A 7 -0.17 6.99 21.74
C ILE A 7 -0.48 5.94 22.82
N VAL A 8 -0.89 4.74 22.43
CA VAL A 8 -1.21 3.65 23.37
C VAL A 8 0.01 3.26 24.20
N GLY A 9 1.18 3.11 23.56
CA GLY A 9 2.42 2.77 24.25
C GLY A 9 2.84 3.85 25.26
N THR A 10 2.76 5.12 24.89
CA THR A 10 3.06 6.24 25.80
C THR A 10 2.05 6.34 26.95
N PHE A 11 0.78 6.05 26.70
CA PHE A 11 -0.25 6.07 27.73
C PHE A 11 -0.01 4.98 28.78
N VAL A 12 0.28 3.74 28.34
CA VAL A 12 0.60 2.62 29.24
C VAL A 12 1.89 2.89 30.01
N PHE A 13 2.91 3.45 29.36
CA PHE A 13 4.17 3.87 30.01
C PHE A 13 3.92 4.84 31.18
N LEU A 14 3.17 5.92 30.93
CA LEU A 14 2.88 6.94 31.94
C LEU A 14 2.01 6.40 33.07
N LEU A 15 1.01 5.57 32.75
CA LEU A 15 0.10 5.00 33.73
C LEU A 15 0.80 4.00 34.66
N THR A 16 1.61 3.09 34.12
CA THR A 16 2.40 2.16 34.92
C THR A 16 3.47 2.88 35.73
N GLY A 17 4.13 3.89 35.15
CA GLY A 17 5.12 4.70 35.84
C GLY A 17 4.53 5.42 37.05
N ALA A 18 3.33 6.00 36.91
CA ALA A 18 2.63 6.67 38.00
C ALA A 18 2.22 5.70 39.11
N LEU A 19 1.65 4.54 38.76
CA LEU A 19 1.19 3.56 39.76
C LEU A 19 2.33 2.94 40.57
N ILE A 20 3.45 2.61 39.92
CA ILE A 20 4.61 2.02 40.60
C ILE A 20 5.37 3.08 41.40
N GLY A 21 5.50 4.29 40.85
CA GLY A 21 6.12 5.42 41.56
C GLY A 21 5.37 5.77 42.86
N ASP A 22 4.04 5.74 42.82
CA ASP A 22 3.20 5.98 44.01
C ASP A 22 3.30 4.84 45.02
N ALA A 23 3.37 3.58 44.56
CA ALA A 23 3.48 2.40 45.43
C ALA A 23 4.85 2.23 46.10
N THR A 24 5.93 2.72 45.47
CA THR A 24 7.31 2.54 45.95
C THR A 24 7.93 3.80 46.56
N HIS A 25 7.26 4.95 46.45
CA HIS A 25 7.76 6.27 46.86
C HIS A 25 9.15 6.62 46.28
N ASP A 26 9.56 5.97 45.19
CA ASP A 26 10.77 6.26 44.44
C ASP A 26 10.39 6.66 43.00
N ALA A 27 10.68 7.90 42.65
CA ALA A 27 10.34 8.48 41.35
C ALA A 27 11.00 7.74 40.17
N GLY A 28 12.08 6.97 40.40
CA GLY A 28 12.77 6.20 39.37
C GLY A 28 12.24 4.78 39.14
N ALA A 29 11.57 4.19 40.13
CA ALA A 29 11.23 2.77 40.13
C ALA A 29 10.18 2.38 39.08
N GLY A 30 9.32 3.33 38.68
CA GLY A 30 8.26 3.10 37.69
C GLY A 30 8.70 3.20 36.23
N ILE A 31 9.87 3.77 35.93
CA ILE A 31 10.30 4.09 34.56
C ILE A 31 10.57 2.82 33.75
N VAL A 32 11.38 1.89 34.27
CA VAL A 32 11.75 0.66 33.55
C VAL A 32 10.54 -0.27 33.35
N PRO A 33 9.73 -0.59 34.38
CA PRO A 33 8.55 -1.43 34.19
C PRO A 33 7.52 -0.78 33.27
N GLY A 34 7.33 0.55 33.37
CA GLY A 34 6.46 1.30 32.47
C GLY A 34 6.91 1.19 31.02
N LEU A 35 8.22 1.26 30.75
CA LEU A 35 8.74 1.23 29.38
C LEU A 35 8.56 -0.15 28.76
N VAL A 36 8.81 -1.21 29.54
CA VAL A 36 8.58 -2.59 29.11
C VAL A 36 7.10 -2.84 28.80
N LEU A 37 6.18 -2.43 29.68
CA LEU A 37 4.74 -2.61 29.45
C LEU A 37 4.23 -1.74 28.29
N GLY A 38 4.71 -0.51 28.16
CA GLY A 38 4.37 0.39 27.06
C GLY A 38 4.80 -0.19 25.70
N VAL A 39 6.01 -0.74 25.61
CA VAL A 39 6.49 -1.42 24.39
C VAL A 39 5.65 -2.67 24.10
N LEU A 40 5.41 -3.53 25.10
CA LEU A 40 4.60 -4.74 24.92
C LEU A 40 3.17 -4.43 24.44
N ALA A 41 2.55 -3.38 24.98
CA ALA A 41 1.23 -2.93 24.55
C ALA A 41 1.22 -2.41 23.10
N ALA A 42 2.31 -1.80 22.65
CA ALA A 42 2.41 -1.24 21.30
C ALA A 42 2.72 -2.29 20.21
N ILE A 43 3.40 -3.40 20.55
CA ILE A 43 3.79 -4.47 19.59
C ILE A 43 2.64 -4.96 18.70
N PRO A 44 1.45 -5.35 19.21
CA PRO A 44 0.40 -5.89 18.35
C PRO A 44 -0.10 -4.88 17.31
N ILE A 45 -0.11 -3.58 17.68
CA ILE A 45 -0.55 -2.51 16.78
C ILE A 45 0.51 -2.21 15.72
N PHE A 46 1.80 -2.30 16.07
CA PHE A 46 2.87 -2.20 15.08
C PHE A 46 2.88 -3.39 14.12
N LYS A 47 2.58 -4.61 14.60
CA LYS A 47 2.44 -5.80 13.77
C LYS A 47 1.29 -5.63 12.77
N SER A 48 0.10 -5.24 13.21
CA SER A 48 -1.03 -5.01 12.30
C SER A 48 -0.75 -3.91 11.28
N ALA A 49 -0.11 -2.80 11.70
CA ALA A 49 0.31 -1.74 10.78
C ALA A 49 1.30 -2.23 9.71
N CYS A 50 2.20 -3.15 10.07
CA CYS A 50 3.15 -3.74 9.14
C CYS A 50 2.45 -4.70 8.16
N GLU A 51 1.48 -5.49 8.65
CA GLU A 51 0.69 -6.40 7.82
C GLU A 51 -0.17 -5.63 6.82
N GLU A 52 -0.89 -4.59 7.26
CA GLU A 52 -1.66 -3.72 6.36
C GLU A 52 -0.77 -3.12 5.25
N ARG A 53 0.44 -2.70 5.62
CA ARG A 53 1.42 -2.16 4.66
C ARG A 53 1.94 -3.22 3.69
N ALA A 54 2.12 -4.45 4.15
CA ALA A 54 2.52 -5.56 3.28
C ALA A 54 1.38 -5.91 2.30
N LYS A 55 0.13 -5.96 2.79
CA LYS A 55 -1.07 -6.19 1.97
C LYS A 55 -1.32 -5.10 0.93
N PHE A 56 -0.87 -3.87 1.19
CA PHE A 56 -0.99 -2.79 0.23
C PHE A 56 -0.18 -3.03 -1.06
N LEU A 57 1.06 -3.54 -0.92
CA LEU A 57 1.91 -3.88 -2.07
C LEU A 57 1.56 -5.24 -2.68
N HIS A 58 1.08 -6.14 -1.84
CA HIS A 58 0.74 -7.51 -2.18
C HIS A 58 -0.72 -7.78 -1.79
N PRO A 59 -1.69 -7.20 -2.51
CA PRO A 59 -3.10 -7.49 -2.26
C PRO A 59 -3.37 -8.99 -2.35
N GLU A 60 -4.23 -9.46 -1.44
CA GLU A 60 -4.62 -10.87 -1.39
C GLU A 60 -5.21 -11.33 -2.74
N PRO A 61 -4.91 -12.56 -3.19
CA PRO A 61 -5.47 -13.09 -4.43
C PRO A 61 -7.00 -13.03 -4.41
N ARG A 62 -7.60 -12.49 -5.47
CA ARG A 62 -9.05 -12.40 -5.60
C ARG A 62 -9.56 -13.41 -6.60
N GLU A 63 -10.64 -14.11 -6.24
CA GLU A 63 -11.30 -15.05 -7.12
C GLU A 63 -12.44 -14.38 -7.91
N TYR A 64 -12.44 -14.61 -9.22
CA TYR A 64 -13.42 -14.11 -10.16
C TYR A 64 -14.11 -15.27 -10.88
N LYS A 65 -15.42 -15.16 -11.15
CA LYS A 65 -16.15 -16.15 -11.95
C LYS A 65 -16.08 -15.80 -13.43
N VAL A 66 -14.86 -15.68 -13.95
CA VAL A 66 -14.57 -15.32 -15.35
C VAL A 66 -13.52 -16.29 -15.88
N PRO A 67 -13.58 -16.75 -17.15
CA PRO A 67 -12.53 -17.58 -17.73
C PRO A 67 -11.17 -16.87 -17.78
N ALA A 68 -10.07 -17.60 -17.50
CA ALA A 68 -8.72 -17.06 -17.39
C ALA A 68 -8.26 -16.27 -18.61
N LYS A 69 -8.57 -16.77 -19.81
CA LYS A 69 -8.20 -16.12 -21.07
C LYS A 69 -8.88 -14.76 -21.25
N ILE A 70 -10.15 -14.66 -20.84
CA ILE A 70 -10.92 -13.41 -20.93
C ILE A 70 -10.41 -12.41 -19.90
N ALA A 71 -10.20 -12.86 -18.66
CA ALA A 71 -9.64 -12.02 -17.60
C ALA A 71 -8.27 -11.45 -18.01
N PHE A 72 -7.38 -12.29 -18.53
CA PHE A 72 -6.06 -11.87 -19.01
C PHE A 72 -6.14 -10.81 -20.11
N ALA A 73 -6.99 -11.02 -21.12
CA ALA A 73 -7.17 -10.06 -22.21
C ALA A 73 -7.67 -8.70 -21.68
N LYS A 74 -8.71 -8.71 -20.82
CA LYS A 74 -9.24 -7.47 -20.25
C LYS A 74 -8.23 -6.72 -19.38
N ILE A 75 -7.46 -7.42 -18.55
CA ILE A 75 -6.42 -6.80 -17.71
C ILE A 75 -5.35 -6.13 -18.59
N ARG A 76 -4.91 -6.82 -19.65
CA ARG A 76 -3.94 -6.26 -20.60
C ARG A 76 -4.49 -5.01 -21.29
N ASP A 77 -5.77 -5.03 -21.69
CA ASP A 77 -6.39 -3.90 -22.36
C ASP A 77 -6.55 -2.70 -21.39
N ILE A 78 -6.92 -2.95 -20.12
CA ILE A 78 -6.93 -1.92 -19.07
C ILE A 78 -5.55 -1.28 -18.89
N LEU A 79 -4.48 -2.08 -18.83
CA LEU A 79 -3.12 -1.56 -18.70
C LEU A 79 -2.73 -0.68 -19.90
N ALA A 80 -3.23 -0.98 -21.11
CA ALA A 80 -2.96 -0.19 -22.30
C ALA A 80 -3.77 1.12 -22.38
N GLU A 81 -5.00 1.11 -21.86
CA GLU A 81 -5.91 2.26 -21.90
C GLU A 81 -5.69 3.25 -20.75
N VAL A 82 -5.36 2.75 -19.56
CA VAL A 82 -5.15 3.59 -18.38
C VAL A 82 -4.02 4.58 -18.59
N SER A 83 -4.37 5.86 -18.50
CA SER A 83 -3.45 6.98 -18.43
C SER A 83 -3.60 7.73 -17.12
N TYR A 84 -2.47 8.10 -16.53
CA TYR A 84 -2.41 8.94 -15.34
C TYR A 84 -2.17 10.40 -15.73
N ASN A 85 -2.01 11.24 -14.71
CA ASN A 85 -1.62 12.64 -14.88
C ASN A 85 -0.43 12.74 -15.84
N TYR A 86 -0.42 13.80 -16.66
CA TYR A 86 0.62 14.04 -17.67
C TYR A 86 0.69 13.02 -18.81
N GLY A 87 -0.33 12.14 -18.95
CA GLY A 87 -0.38 11.15 -20.03
C GLY A 87 0.54 9.96 -19.79
N ASP A 88 1.01 9.77 -18.55
CA ASP A 88 1.82 8.63 -18.14
C ASP A 88 1.02 7.34 -18.27
N LYS A 89 1.58 6.32 -18.93
CA LYS A 89 0.92 5.03 -19.21
C LYS A 89 1.74 3.86 -18.71
N TRP A 90 1.06 2.74 -18.45
CA TRP A 90 1.75 1.49 -18.17
C TRP A 90 2.44 0.96 -19.44
N HIS A 91 3.71 0.62 -19.30
CA HIS A 91 4.49 -0.08 -20.31
C HIS A 91 4.52 -1.57 -19.98
N VAL A 92 3.80 -2.38 -20.76
CA VAL A 92 3.80 -3.85 -20.60
C VAL A 92 5.15 -4.40 -21.11
N VAL A 93 5.93 -5.00 -20.21
CA VAL A 93 7.24 -5.58 -20.51
C VAL A 93 7.09 -7.01 -20.99
N THR A 94 6.26 -7.79 -20.31
CA THR A 94 5.98 -9.19 -20.62
C THR A 94 4.49 -9.44 -20.45
N ALA A 95 3.88 -10.12 -21.42
CA ALA A 95 2.52 -10.64 -21.32
C ALA A 95 2.53 -12.08 -21.85
N ASP A 96 2.72 -13.04 -20.95
CA ASP A 96 2.76 -14.46 -21.30
C ASP A 96 1.40 -15.10 -21.05
N THR A 97 0.77 -15.54 -22.14
CA THR A 97 -0.55 -16.19 -22.13
C THR A 97 -0.50 -17.65 -21.68
N GLN A 98 0.68 -18.29 -21.70
CA GLN A 98 0.83 -19.68 -21.26
C GLN A 98 0.93 -19.77 -19.74
N THR A 99 1.74 -18.90 -19.13
CA THR A 99 1.89 -18.83 -17.67
C THR A 99 0.86 -17.92 -16.99
N GLY A 100 0.13 -17.10 -17.77
CA GLY A 100 -0.87 -16.16 -17.27
C GLY A 100 -0.27 -14.96 -16.54
N ARG A 101 1.00 -14.63 -16.82
CA ARG A 101 1.74 -13.56 -16.14
C ARG A 101 1.85 -12.30 -17.00
N ILE A 102 1.55 -11.16 -16.41
CA ILE A 102 1.70 -9.82 -17.02
C ILE A 102 2.59 -8.98 -16.13
N THR A 103 3.72 -8.52 -16.67
CA THR A 103 4.60 -7.59 -15.97
C THR A 103 4.58 -6.25 -16.69
N ALA A 104 4.25 -5.18 -15.97
CA ALA A 104 4.19 -3.83 -16.51
C ALA A 104 4.91 -2.82 -15.61
N ASN A 105 5.47 -1.78 -16.22
CA ASN A 105 6.17 -0.70 -15.55
C ASN A 105 5.47 0.62 -15.82
N LEU A 106 5.29 1.44 -14.79
CA LEU A 106 4.78 2.79 -14.87
C LEU A 106 5.87 3.76 -14.44
N ARG A 107 6.14 4.74 -15.29
CA ARG A 107 6.88 5.95 -14.94
C ARG A 107 5.84 7.04 -14.79
N PHE A 108 5.69 7.60 -13.59
CA PHE A 108 4.71 8.66 -13.35
C PHE A 108 5.35 9.87 -12.67
N ILE A 109 4.80 11.05 -12.95
CA ILE A 109 5.22 12.30 -12.29
C ILE A 109 4.26 12.62 -11.14
N ASP A 110 4.80 12.82 -9.95
CA ASP A 110 4.05 13.29 -8.78
C ASP A 110 4.43 14.72 -8.41
N GLU A 111 3.46 15.49 -7.91
CA GLU A 111 3.68 16.83 -7.38
C GLU A 111 3.81 16.77 -5.85
N PHE A 112 5.02 16.98 -5.35
CA PHE A 112 5.26 17.09 -3.91
C PHE A 112 5.34 18.55 -3.50
N THR A 113 4.61 18.91 -2.43
CA THR A 113 4.69 20.26 -1.87
C THR A 113 5.78 20.28 -0.79
N ARG A 114 6.89 20.94 -1.09
CA ARG A 114 7.99 21.16 -0.16
C ARG A 114 7.78 22.46 0.60
N LEU A 115 7.94 22.42 1.92
CA LEU A 115 7.97 23.61 2.76
C LEU A 115 9.41 24.12 2.82
N GLU A 116 9.66 25.32 2.29
CA GLU A 116 10.96 25.99 2.34
C GLU A 116 10.87 27.25 3.20
N GLY A 117 11.84 27.41 4.10
CA GLY A 117 11.99 28.63 4.87
C GLY A 117 12.85 29.63 4.11
N ASP A 118 12.36 30.86 3.97
CA ASP A 118 13.16 31.99 3.46
C ASP A 118 14.11 32.49 4.56
N ALA A 119 15.19 33.17 4.17
CA ALA A 119 16.19 33.76 5.06
C ALA A 119 15.59 34.78 6.06
N ARG A 120 14.36 35.25 5.82
CA ARG A 120 13.58 36.14 6.70
C ARG A 120 12.65 35.40 7.67
N GLY A 121 12.67 34.08 7.70
CA GLY A 121 11.85 33.25 8.59
C GLY A 121 10.42 32.96 8.10
N ASN A 122 10.06 33.40 6.90
CA ASN A 122 8.76 33.10 6.30
C ASN A 122 8.79 31.69 5.66
N ILE A 123 7.75 30.90 5.93
CA ILE A 123 7.59 29.55 5.37
C ILE A 123 6.76 29.67 4.09
N HIS A 124 7.30 29.21 2.98
CA HIS A 124 6.63 29.18 1.69
C HIS A 124 6.50 27.74 1.19
N THR A 125 5.43 27.44 0.49
CA THR A 125 5.22 26.13 -0.15
C THR A 125 5.67 26.19 -1.60
N ARG A 126 6.66 25.35 -1.96
CA ARG A 126 7.11 25.17 -3.34
C ARG A 126 6.63 23.80 -3.83
N LYS A 127 5.93 23.78 -4.97
CA LYS A 127 5.59 22.52 -5.64
C LYS A 127 6.78 22.06 -6.48
N GLU A 128 7.32 20.90 -6.15
CA GLU A 128 8.35 20.23 -6.93
C GLU A 128 7.76 18.99 -7.62
N ARG A 129 8.16 18.77 -8.87
CA ARG A 129 7.75 17.60 -9.65
C ARG A 129 8.81 16.54 -9.51
N LEU A 130 8.40 15.36 -9.08
CA LEU A 130 9.30 14.25 -8.84
C LEU A 130 8.83 13.04 -9.64
N GLN A 131 9.75 12.44 -10.37
CA GLN A 131 9.45 11.31 -11.21
C GLN A 131 9.63 10.01 -10.42
N ARG A 132 8.63 9.15 -10.48
CA ARG A 132 8.61 7.87 -9.77
C ARG A 132 8.38 6.71 -10.70
N PHE A 133 8.76 5.54 -10.22
CA PHE A 133 8.68 4.28 -10.96
C PHE A 133 7.99 3.22 -10.11
N LEU A 134 7.00 2.58 -10.72
CA LEU A 134 6.21 1.50 -10.12
C LEU A 134 6.16 0.33 -11.11
N ALA A 135 6.56 -0.85 -10.66
CA ALA A 135 6.35 -2.09 -11.40
C ALA A 135 5.12 -2.81 -10.83
N VAL A 136 4.37 -3.48 -11.70
CA VAL A 136 3.29 -4.40 -11.32
C VAL A 136 3.52 -5.74 -12.00
N ASP A 137 3.29 -6.80 -11.24
CA ASP A 137 3.31 -8.17 -11.71
C ASP A 137 1.96 -8.81 -11.40
N ILE A 138 1.23 -9.20 -12.44
CA ILE A 138 -0.11 -9.74 -12.35
C ILE A 138 -0.05 -11.20 -12.77
N GLN A 139 -0.49 -12.10 -11.90
CA GLN A 139 -0.59 -13.52 -12.18
C GLN A 139 -2.06 -13.93 -12.22
N VAL A 140 -2.48 -14.46 -13.37
CA VAL A 140 -3.83 -14.98 -13.60
C VAL A 140 -3.76 -16.50 -13.61
N GLN A 141 -4.36 -17.13 -12.60
CA GLN A 141 -4.41 -18.58 -12.47
C GLN A 141 -5.84 -19.08 -12.62
N SER A 142 -6.04 -20.17 -13.37
CA SER A 142 -7.33 -20.86 -13.43
C SER A 142 -7.46 -21.80 -12.24
N THR A 143 -8.59 -21.75 -11.55
CA THR A 143 -8.96 -22.68 -10.49
C THR A 143 -9.86 -23.78 -11.05
N GLU A 144 -9.82 -24.98 -10.46
CA GLU A 144 -10.56 -26.17 -10.93
C GLU A 144 -12.09 -25.98 -10.97
N ARG A 145 -12.63 -24.96 -10.29
CA ARG A 145 -14.06 -24.64 -10.22
C ARG A 145 -14.56 -23.74 -11.35
N GLY A 146 -13.74 -23.50 -12.38
CA GLY A 146 -14.05 -22.55 -13.46
C GLY A 146 -13.98 -21.08 -13.00
N THR A 147 -13.38 -20.82 -11.85
CA THR A 147 -13.04 -19.49 -11.34
C THR A 147 -11.59 -19.16 -11.66
N THR A 148 -11.24 -17.88 -11.60
CA THR A 148 -9.88 -17.37 -11.83
C THR A 148 -9.39 -16.64 -10.62
N ALA A 149 -8.23 -17.04 -10.12
CA ALA A 149 -7.51 -16.31 -9.09
C ALA A 149 -6.57 -15.30 -9.76
N ILE A 150 -6.67 -14.04 -9.35
CA ILE A 150 -5.79 -12.97 -9.81
C ILE A 150 -4.98 -12.48 -8.62
N LEU A 151 -3.66 -12.65 -8.71
CA LEU A 151 -2.69 -12.08 -7.79
C LEU A 151 -2.05 -10.87 -8.46
N MET A 152 -1.93 -9.77 -7.71
CA MET A 152 -1.28 -8.55 -8.17
C MET A 152 -0.18 -8.18 -7.17
N ASP A 153 1.04 -8.01 -7.66
CA ASP A 153 2.20 -7.65 -6.86
C ASP A 153 2.78 -6.32 -7.37
N PHE A 154 2.81 -5.31 -6.50
CA PHE A 154 3.35 -3.99 -6.82
C PHE A 154 4.75 -3.81 -6.22
N ARG A 155 5.68 -3.25 -6.99
CA ARG A 155 7.07 -3.02 -6.60
C ARG A 155 7.55 -1.62 -7.00
N PRO A 156 7.66 -0.66 -6.05
CA PRO A 156 8.25 0.64 -6.33
C PRO A 156 9.77 0.51 -6.53
N THR A 157 10.31 1.12 -7.58
CA THR A 157 11.65 0.76 -8.07
C THR A 157 12.77 1.73 -7.72
N VAL A 158 12.53 3.04 -7.54
CA VAL A 158 13.64 4.02 -7.55
C VAL A 158 13.72 5.00 -6.38
N GLU A 159 12.65 5.33 -5.65
CA GLU A 159 12.80 6.32 -4.57
C GLU A 159 12.05 5.96 -3.29
N GLY A 160 12.82 5.46 -2.33
CA GLY A 160 12.62 5.72 -0.91
C GLY A 160 11.18 5.64 -0.43
N VAL A 161 10.55 4.46 -0.55
CA VAL A 161 9.49 4.01 0.37
C VAL A 161 8.28 4.98 0.49
N ASN A 162 8.05 5.90 -0.47
CA ASN A 162 6.88 6.79 -0.42
C ASN A 162 5.64 6.08 -0.98
N TYR A 163 5.21 5.04 -0.26
CA TYR A 163 4.04 4.22 -0.60
C TYR A 163 2.75 5.03 -0.68
N ALA A 164 2.64 6.11 0.10
CA ALA A 164 1.45 6.96 0.14
C ALA A 164 1.15 7.60 -1.22
N ALA A 165 2.18 7.86 -2.03
CA ALA A 165 1.96 8.45 -3.34
C ALA A 165 1.68 7.42 -4.44
N CYS A 166 1.95 6.14 -4.19
CA CYS A 166 1.50 5.06 -5.06
C CYS A 166 0.07 4.60 -4.72
N ASP A 167 -0.49 5.05 -3.59
CA ASP A 167 -1.80 4.62 -3.09
C ASP A 167 -2.93 4.85 -4.08
N SER A 168 -3.04 6.07 -4.62
CA SER A 168 -4.06 6.40 -5.62
C SER A 168 -3.94 5.57 -6.90
N ILE A 169 -2.72 5.25 -7.32
CA ILE A 169 -2.44 4.46 -8.52
C ILE A 169 -2.79 2.98 -8.29
N ILE A 170 -2.35 2.40 -7.18
CA ILE A 170 -2.56 0.99 -6.82
C ILE A 170 -4.03 0.71 -6.52
N SER A 171 -4.65 1.52 -5.66
CA SER A 171 -6.08 1.41 -5.35
C SER A 171 -6.96 1.66 -6.57
N GLY A 172 -6.60 2.65 -7.40
CA GLY A 172 -7.31 2.94 -8.65
C GLY A 172 -7.23 1.79 -9.65
N LEU A 173 -6.04 1.25 -9.92
CA LEU A 173 -5.86 0.14 -10.86
C LEU A 173 -6.58 -1.13 -10.37
N SER A 174 -6.41 -1.48 -9.10
CA SER A 174 -7.06 -2.67 -8.52
C SER A 174 -8.59 -2.54 -8.52
N SER A 175 -9.14 -1.36 -8.22
CA SER A 175 -10.58 -1.11 -8.29
C SER A 175 -11.12 -1.18 -9.72
N MET A 176 -10.34 -0.70 -10.71
CA MET A 176 -10.75 -0.73 -12.11
C MET A 176 -10.77 -2.16 -12.66
N ILE A 177 -9.74 -2.95 -12.35
CA ILE A 177 -9.69 -4.37 -12.69
C ILE A 177 -10.86 -5.11 -12.03
N ASP A 178 -11.12 -4.86 -10.75
CA ASP A 178 -12.23 -5.49 -10.03
C ASP A 178 -13.60 -5.13 -10.64
N ALA A 179 -13.81 -3.85 -10.99
CA ALA A 179 -15.05 -3.40 -11.63
C ALA A 179 -15.27 -4.05 -13.00
N THR A 180 -14.24 -4.07 -13.86
CA THR A 180 -14.34 -4.62 -15.22
C THR A 180 -14.52 -6.14 -15.24
N LEU A 181 -13.91 -6.86 -14.29
CA LEU A 181 -14.09 -8.31 -14.18
C LEU A 181 -15.46 -8.66 -13.60
N ARG A 182 -15.98 -7.89 -12.65
CA ARG A 182 -17.34 -8.09 -12.13
C ARG A 182 -18.42 -7.77 -13.16
N SER A 183 -18.26 -6.72 -13.97
CA SER A 183 -19.23 -6.38 -15.01
C SER A 183 -19.32 -7.45 -16.10
N SER A 184 -18.18 -8.08 -16.44
CA SER A 184 -18.14 -9.17 -17.43
C SER A 184 -18.94 -10.42 -17.05
N LEU A 185 -19.30 -10.54 -15.77
CA LEU A 185 -20.16 -11.61 -15.23
C LEU A 185 -21.65 -11.35 -15.52
N ILE A 186 -22.03 -10.08 -15.72
CA ILE A 186 -23.42 -9.67 -16.00
C ILE A 186 -23.73 -9.78 -17.50
N GLU A 187 -22.74 -9.53 -18.35
CA GLU A 187 -22.88 -9.52 -19.81
C GLU A 187 -23.04 -10.92 -20.44
N HIS A 188 -22.76 -11.98 -19.66
CA HIS A 188 -22.89 -13.38 -20.06
C HIS A 188 -24.06 -14.13 -19.40
N ARG A 189 -25.03 -13.40 -18.82
CA ARG A 189 -26.29 -13.95 -18.31
C ARG A 189 -27.44 -13.56 -19.22
#